data_AF-A0A950P8N5-F1
#
_entry.id   AF-A0A950P8N5-F1
#
_cell.length_a   1.000
_cell.length_b   1.000
_cell.length_c   1.000
_cell.angle_alpha   90.00
_cell.angle_beta   90.00
_cell.angle_gamma   90.00
#
_symmetry.space_group_name_H-M   'P 1'
#
loop_
_entity.id
_entity.type
_entity.pdbx_description
1 polymer ?
#
loop_
_entity_poly.entity_id
_entity_poly.type
_entity_poly.pdbx_seq_one_letter_code
_entity_poly.pdbx_strand_id
1 'polypeptide(L)' 'MSDATNPLDAPDLPLLEGEGPDLRKEAVAVFGEAWLTRRNVRLGGRTPLELIEKEQGARVRDIIRAAKYIGVS' A
#
# COMPACT_ATOMS: atom_id res chain seq x y z
N MET A 1 -19.43 15.36 16.69
CA MET A 1 -18.42 14.30 16.92
C MET A 1 -17.76 14.08 15.59
N SER A 2 -16.49 14.42 15.46
CA SER A 2 -15.79 14.39 14.18
C SER A 2 -15.59 12.92 13.79
N ASP A 3 -16.25 12.48 12.71
CA ASP A 3 -15.85 11.28 11.97
C ASP A 3 -14.42 11.53 11.47
N ALA A 4 -13.44 11.20 12.29
CA ALA A 4 -12.07 11.10 11.83
C ALA A 4 -12.03 9.83 10.98
N THR A 5 -12.40 9.96 9.71
CA THR A 5 -12.20 8.90 8.70
C THR A 5 -10.79 8.40 8.86
N ASN A 6 -10.64 7.14 9.31
CA ASN A 6 -9.34 6.55 9.51
C ASN A 6 -8.57 6.65 8.19
N PRO A 7 -7.36 7.21 8.16
CA PRO A 7 -6.63 7.45 6.92
C PRO A 7 -6.30 6.17 6.13
N LEU A 8 -6.48 5.00 6.73
CA LEU A 8 -6.36 3.69 6.07
C LEU A 8 -7.63 3.25 5.32
N ASP A 9 -8.77 3.91 5.55
CA ASP A 9 -10.06 3.61 4.92
C ASP A 9 -10.30 4.44 3.65
N ALA A 10 -9.28 5.20 3.20
CA ALA A 10 -9.35 5.91 1.93
C ALA A 10 -9.54 4.90 0.78
N PRO A 11 -10.39 5.20 -0.22
CA PRO A 11 -10.54 4.36 -1.39
C PRO A 11 -9.23 4.30 -2.18
N ASP A 12 -9.03 3.19 -2.90
CA ASP A 12 -7.86 3.05 -3.76
C ASP A 12 -7.92 4.05 -4.92
N LEU A 13 -6.76 4.60 -5.27
CA LEU A 13 -6.65 5.55 -6.37
C LEU A 13 -6.61 4.79 -7.71
N PRO A 14 -7.04 5.42 -8.83
CA PRO A 14 -6.93 4.81 -10.15
C PRO A 14 -5.51 4.35 -10.45
N LEU A 15 -5.35 3.23 -11.16
CA LEU A 15 -4.05 2.71 -11.58
C LEU A 15 -3.34 3.69 -12.52
N LEU A 16 -2.02 3.84 -12.33
CA LEU A 16 -1.15 4.58 -13.25
C LEU A 16 -0.60 3.66 -14.36
N GLU A 17 0.00 4.26 -15.38
CA GLU A 17 0.71 3.51 -16.42
C GLU A 17 1.85 2.68 -15.81
N GLY A 18 1.86 1.37 -16.09
CA GLY A 18 2.82 0.42 -15.53
C GLY A 18 2.46 -0.15 -14.15
N GLU A 19 1.27 0.17 -13.61
CA GLU A 19 0.78 -0.42 -12.37
C GLU A 19 -0.14 -1.62 -12.60
N GLY A 20 -0.02 -2.61 -11.72
CA GLY A 20 -0.91 -3.77 -11.67
C GLY A 20 -2.07 -3.58 -10.69
N PRO A 21 -3.22 -4.25 -10.93
CA PRO A 21 -4.32 -4.30 -9.95
C PRO A 21 -3.95 -5.11 -8.70
N ASP A 22 -3.04 -6.08 -8.83
CA ASP A 22 -2.63 -6.97 -7.74
C ASP A 22 -1.54 -6.33 -6.86
N LEU A 23 -1.95 -5.75 -5.74
CA LEU A 23 -1.05 -5.13 -4.77
C LEU A 23 -0.04 -6.10 -4.15
N ARG A 24 -0.34 -7.41 -4.07
CA ARG A 24 0.63 -8.39 -3.54
C ARG A 24 1.79 -8.51 -4.51
N LYS A 25 1.50 -8.69 -5.81
CA LYS A 25 2.54 -8.76 -6.85
C LYS A 25 3.34 -7.47 -6.94
N GLU A 26 2.66 -6.33 -6.90
CA GLU A 26 3.31 -5.02 -6.94
C GLU A 26 4.24 -4.81 -5.74
N ALA A 27 3.81 -5.20 -4.53
CA ALA A 27 4.64 -5.13 -3.34
C ALA A 27 5.86 -6.07 -3.40
N VAL A 28 5.68 -7.30 -3.87
CA VAL A 28 6.77 -8.29 -4.03
C VAL A 28 7.81 -7.79 -5.03
N ALA A 29 7.38 -7.23 -6.16
CA ALA A 29 8.27 -6.70 -7.18
C ALA A 29 9.15 -5.54 -6.68
N VAL A 30 8.64 -4.72 -5.75
CA VAL A 30 9.32 -3.51 -5.28
C VAL A 30 10.11 -3.73 -3.99
N PHE A 31 9.58 -4.53 -3.05
CA PHE A 31 10.15 -4.69 -1.70
C PHE A 31 10.49 -6.14 -1.32
N GLY A 32 10.10 -7.13 -2.14
CA GLY A 32 10.25 -8.55 -1.85
C GLY A 32 9.14 -9.13 -0.95
N GLU A 33 9.02 -10.47 -0.95
CA GLU A 33 7.95 -11.18 -0.23
C GLU A 33 7.92 -10.91 1.28
N ALA A 34 9.08 -10.81 1.92
CA ALA A 34 9.17 -10.58 3.37
C ALA A 34 8.54 -9.25 3.82
N TRP A 35 8.38 -8.28 2.92
CA TRP A 35 7.76 -7.00 3.24
C TRP A 35 6.26 -7.14 3.54
N LEU A 36 5.56 -8.09 2.88
CA LEU A 36 4.12 -8.29 3.05
C LEU A 36 3.71 -8.64 4.48
N THR A 37 4.58 -9.32 5.22
CA THR A 37 4.33 -9.78 6.61
C THR A 37 5.01 -8.91 7.67
N ARG A 38 5.79 -7.90 7.25
CA ARG A 38 6.47 -6.99 8.18
C ARG A 38 5.54 -5.85 8.59
N ARG A 39 5.43 -5.61 9.90
CA ARG A 39 4.71 -4.43 10.43
C ARG A 39 5.34 -3.15 9.91
N ASN A 40 4.50 -2.21 9.45
CA ASN A 40 4.95 -0.96 8.86
C ASN A 40 4.35 0.23 9.62
N VAL A 41 5.20 1.10 10.15
CA VAL A 41 4.78 2.31 10.89
C VAL A 41 3.96 3.27 10.03
N ARG A 42 4.22 3.34 8.72
CA ARG A 42 3.44 4.14 7.76
C ARG A 42 2.04 3.57 7.49
N LEU A 43 1.79 2.34 7.93
CA LEU A 43 0.53 1.62 7.87
C LEU A 43 -0.11 1.48 9.27
N GLY A 44 0.25 2.36 10.22
CA GLY A 44 -0.27 2.31 11.59
C GLY A 44 0.17 1.07 12.37
N GLY A 45 1.32 0.48 12.02
CA GLY A 45 1.86 -0.73 12.66
C GLY A 45 1.23 -2.04 12.16
N ARG A 46 0.38 -1.98 11.14
CA ARG A 46 -0.20 -3.14 10.44
C ARG A 46 0.74 -3.65 9.36
N THR A 47 0.52 -4.88 8.90
CA THR A 47 1.26 -5.44 7.76
C THR A 47 0.57 -5.06 6.45
N PRO A 48 1.30 -4.98 5.32
CA PRO A 48 0.69 -4.79 4.02
C PRO A 48 -0.33 -5.88 3.68
N LEU A 49 -0.03 -7.14 4.03
CA LEU A 49 -0.93 -8.27 3.77
C LEU A 49 -2.27 -8.11 4.50
N GLU A 50 -2.25 -7.71 5.77
CA GLU A 50 -3.46 -7.45 6.57
C GLU A 50 -4.35 -6.35 5.99
N LEU A 51 -3.76 -5.37 5.29
CA LEU A 51 -4.51 -4.29 4.66
C LEU A 51 -5.09 -4.70 3.32
N ILE A 52 -4.30 -5.42 2.50
CA ILE A 52 -4.78 -5.95 1.22
C ILE A 52 -5.96 -6.91 1.44
N GLU A 53 -5.89 -7.80 2.43
CA GLU A 53 -6.94 -8.77 2.74
C GLU A 53 -8.24 -8.14 3.26
N LYS A 54 -8.16 -6.93 3.82
CA LYS A 54 -9.33 -6.17 4.30
C LYS A 54 -9.80 -5.11 3.31
N GLU A 55 -9.33 -5.17 2.06
CA GLU A 55 -9.65 -4.18 1.01
C GLU A 55 -9.22 -2.74 1.37
N GLN A 56 -8.32 -2.57 2.35
CA GLN A 56 -7.73 -1.31 2.80
C GLN A 56 -6.39 -1.05 2.10
N GLY A 57 -6.30 -1.42 0.82
CA GLY A 57 -5.05 -1.47 0.05
C GLY A 57 -4.52 -0.12 -0.42
N ALA A 58 -5.32 0.95 -0.36
CA ALA A 58 -4.96 2.26 -0.89
C ALA A 58 -3.63 2.78 -0.34
N ARG A 59 -3.43 2.66 0.98
CA ARG A 59 -2.19 3.12 1.61
C ARG A 59 -0.99 2.23 1.26
N VAL A 60 -1.22 0.95 0.98
CA VAL A 60 -0.19 0.04 0.48
C VAL A 60 0.23 0.49 -0.92
N ARG A 61 -0.73 0.83 -1.79
CA ARG A 61 -0.46 1.38 -3.13
C ARG A 61 0.39 2.66 -3.07
N ASP A 62 0.04 3.60 -2.20
CA ASP A 62 0.81 4.84 -2.01
C ASP A 62 2.28 4.57 -1.67
N ILE A 63 2.55 3.59 -0.80
CA ILE A 63 3.93 3.25 -0.41
C ILE A 63 4.67 2.61 -1.58
N ILE A 64 4.03 1.71 -2.33
CA ILE A 64 4.60 1.10 -3.55
C ILE A 64 4.92 2.20 -4.57
N ARG A 65 3.98 3.11 -4.84
CA ARG A 65 4.17 4.25 -5.73
C ARG A 65 5.34 5.13 -5.32
N ALA A 66 5.42 5.46 -4.03
CA ALA A 66 6.52 6.24 -3.52
C ALA A 66 7.87 5.55 -3.81
N ALA A 67 7.98 4.23 -3.67
CA ALA A 67 9.23 3.54 -4.00
C ALA A 67 9.48 3.37 -5.52
N LYS A 68 8.42 3.16 -6.32
CA LYS A 68 8.54 3.01 -7.79
C LYS A 68 8.92 4.32 -8.47
N TYR A 69 8.33 5.43 -8.05
CA TYR A 69 8.40 6.71 -8.76
C TYR A 69 9.17 7.81 -8.02
N ILE A 70 9.33 7.70 -6.69
CA ILE A 70 10.19 8.59 -5.90
C ILE A 70 11.49 7.84 -5.60
N GLY A 71 12.31 7.73 -6.64
CA GLY A 71 13.59 7.01 -6.65
C GLY A 71 14.29 7.06 -8.01
N VAL A 72 13.65 7.66 -9.03
CA VAL A 72 14.22 7.91 -10.35
C VAL A 72 14.55 9.40 -10.42
N SER A 73 15.74 9.76 -9.97
CA SER A 73 16.41 11.03 -10.29
C SER A 73 17.78 10.71 -10.83
#